data_AF-D4YRE3-F1
#
_entry.id   AF-D4YRE3-F1
#
_cell.length_a   1.000
_cell.length_b   1.000
_cell.length_c   1.000
_cell.angle_alpha   90.00
_cell.angle_beta   90.00
_cell.angle_gamma   90.00
#
_symmetry.space_group_name_H-M   'P 1'
#
loop_
_entity.id
_entity.type
_entity.pdbx_description
1 polymer ?
#
loop_
_entity_poly.entity_id
_entity_poly.type
_entity_poly.pdbx_seq_one_letter_code
_entity_poly.pdbx_strand_id
1 'polypeptide(L)'
;MNSLPLDKISHGTAVNNIFRQVLSSIGTAILVSVLTTTPTNNMPAKSMLKTLPLQYKSGAINATLDGFHAAFAISIVFALIALVLSFFLKKGNRACERAEEVNG
;
A
#
# COMPACT_ATOMS: atom_id res chain seq x y z
N MET A 1 10.62 43.43 -14.18
CA MET A 1 10.98 42.00 -14.32
C MET A 1 11.62 41.51 -13.03
N ASN A 2 10.81 41.00 -12.10
CA ASN A 2 11.23 40.06 -11.06
C ASN A 2 9.97 39.54 -10.39
N SER A 3 9.26 38.64 -11.09
CA SER A 3 8.10 37.94 -10.55
C SER A 3 8.58 36.65 -9.89
N LEU A 4 9.04 36.75 -8.65
CA LEU A 4 9.02 35.63 -7.70
C LEU A 4 8.18 36.07 -6.50
N PRO A 5 7.19 35.26 -6.10
CA PRO A 5 7.53 34.08 -5.32
C PRO A 5 6.97 32.78 -5.89
N LEU A 6 7.88 31.89 -6.26
CA LEU A 6 7.72 30.43 -6.31
C LEU A 6 7.59 29.79 -4.90
N ASP A 7 7.39 30.60 -3.87
CA ASP A 7 7.42 30.23 -2.44
C ASP A 7 6.25 29.33 -2.01
N LYS A 8 5.08 29.42 -2.67
CA LYS A 8 3.91 28.61 -2.27
C LYS A 8 3.72 27.30 -3.05
N ILE A 9 4.44 27.09 -4.15
CA ILE A 9 4.38 25.82 -4.93
C ILE A 9 5.34 24.78 -4.33
N SER A 10 6.48 25.23 -3.79
CA SER A 10 7.46 24.39 -3.09
C SER A 10 6.84 23.61 -1.92
N HIS A 11 6.05 24.30 -1.08
CA HIS A 11 5.47 23.69 0.11
C HIS A 11 4.39 22.64 -0.20
N GLY A 12 3.52 22.89 -1.21
CA GLY A 12 2.52 21.91 -1.65
C GLY A 12 3.14 20.66 -2.30
N THR A 13 4.21 20.85 -3.06
CA THR A 13 4.97 19.73 -3.67
C THR A 13 5.66 18.88 -2.61
N ALA A 14 6.28 19.53 -1.60
CA ALA A 14 6.91 18.83 -0.48
C ALA A 14 5.89 18.00 0.32
N VAL A 15 4.73 18.58 0.63
CA VAL A 15 3.64 17.87 1.33
C VAL A 15 3.11 16.69 0.52
N ASN A 16 2.90 16.84 -0.80
CA ASN A 16 2.45 15.72 -1.65
C ASN A 16 3.48 14.58 -1.72
N ASN A 17 4.79 14.89 -1.71
CA ASN A 17 5.84 13.89 -1.67
C ASN A 17 5.88 13.16 -0.32
N ILE A 18 5.79 13.88 0.80
CA ILE A 18 5.72 13.28 2.14
C ILE A 18 4.47 12.41 2.28
N PHE A 19 3.32 12.88 1.80
CA PHE A 19 2.08 12.12 1.83
C PHE A 19 2.21 10.79 1.09
N ARG A 20 2.75 10.80 -0.14
CA ARG A 20 3.02 9.58 -0.91
C ARG A 20 4.01 8.66 -0.21
N GLN A 21 5.05 9.22 0.38
CA GLN A 21 6.09 8.45 1.10
C GLN A 21 5.53 7.76 2.34
N VAL A 22 4.78 8.49 3.18
CA VAL A 22 4.15 7.96 4.39
C VAL A 22 3.14 6.88 4.01
N LEU A 23 2.25 7.13 3.04
CA LEU A 23 1.29 6.13 2.58
C LEU A 23 1.95 4.86 2.02
N SER A 24 3.03 5.01 1.23
CA SER A 24 3.78 3.88 0.68
C SER A 24 4.38 3.01 1.80
N SER A 25 4.98 3.65 2.81
CA SER A 25 5.58 2.95 3.95
C SER A 25 4.54 2.19 4.77
N ILE A 26 3.39 2.82 5.07
CA ILE A 26 2.31 2.21 5.85
C ILE A 26 1.69 1.04 5.06
N GLY A 27 1.40 1.24 3.77
CA GLY A 27 0.82 0.20 2.93
C GLY A 27 1.70 -1.04 2.87
N THR A 28 3.01 -0.85 2.66
CA THR A 28 3.98 -1.96 2.64
C THR A 28 4.09 -2.64 4.01
N ALA A 29 4.14 -1.88 5.10
CA ALA A 29 4.22 -2.44 6.45
C ALA A 29 3.02 -3.33 6.78
N ILE A 30 1.81 -2.92 6.41
CA ILE A 30 0.60 -3.71 6.61
C ILE A 30 0.67 -5.01 5.80
N LEU A 31 1.04 -4.93 4.51
CA LEU A 31 1.13 -6.12 3.65
C LEU A 31 2.19 -7.10 4.14
N VAL A 32 3.39 -6.61 4.48
CA VAL A 32 4.47 -7.46 5.02
C VAL A 32 4.07 -8.05 6.37
N SER A 33 3.41 -7.28 7.24
CA SER A 33 2.92 -7.78 8.51
C SER A 33 1.96 -8.95 8.33
N VAL A 34 0.94 -8.82 7.47
CA VAL A 34 -0.05 -9.90 7.24
C VAL A 34 0.60 -11.10 6.55
N LEU A 35 1.46 -10.86 5.56
CA LEU A 35 2.18 -11.92 4.84
C LEU A 35 3.09 -12.74 5.76
N THR A 36 3.65 -12.14 6.81
CA THR A 36 4.58 -12.82 7.73
C THR A 36 3.87 -13.41 8.95
N THR A 37 2.88 -12.72 9.50
CA THR A 37 2.18 -13.16 10.72
C THR A 37 1.18 -14.28 10.46
N THR A 38 0.50 -14.28 9.30
CA THR A 38 -0.49 -15.32 8.98
C THR A 38 0.16 -16.72 8.88
N PRO A 39 1.26 -16.93 8.12
CA PRO A 39 1.94 -18.22 8.11
C PRO A 39 2.54 -18.59 9.46
N THR A 40 3.07 -17.60 10.20
CA THR A 40 3.67 -17.84 11.52
C THR A 40 2.65 -18.40 12.50
N ASN A 41 1.41 -17.89 12.46
CA ASN A 41 0.33 -18.34 13.32
C ASN A 41 -0.26 -19.69 12.87
N ASN A 42 -0.20 -19.99 11.57
CA ASN A 42 -0.75 -21.23 10.99
C ASN A 42 0.31 -22.34 10.83
N MET A 43 1.55 -22.11 11.28
CA MET A 43 2.65 -23.06 11.07
C MET A 43 2.42 -24.36 11.86
N PRO A 44 2.62 -25.55 11.27
CA PRO A 44 2.49 -26.80 11.99
C PRO A 44 3.48 -26.90 13.16
N ALA A 45 3.07 -27.58 14.24
CA ALA A 45 3.90 -27.72 15.43
C ALA A 45 5.27 -28.34 15.11
N LYS A 46 6.35 -27.74 15.64
CA LYS A 46 7.73 -28.21 15.41
C LYS A 46 7.97 -29.65 15.87
N SER A 47 7.18 -30.16 16.82
CA SER A 47 7.24 -31.57 17.23
C SER A 47 6.95 -32.54 16.07
N MET A 48 6.12 -32.13 15.09
CA MET A 48 5.79 -32.94 13.92
C MET A 48 6.99 -33.17 12.98
N LEU A 49 8.07 -32.40 13.11
CA LEU A 49 9.31 -32.65 12.37
C LEU A 49 9.91 -34.02 12.70
N LYS A 50 9.72 -34.52 13.93
CA LYS A 50 10.29 -35.80 14.38
C LYS A 50 9.37 -36.98 14.10
N THR A 51 8.06 -36.77 14.13
CA THR A 51 7.07 -37.85 14.01
C THR A 51 6.52 -37.99 12.59
N LEU A 52 6.23 -36.87 11.92
CA LEU A 52 5.53 -36.82 10.63
C LEU A 52 6.14 -35.73 9.72
N PRO A 53 7.42 -35.86 9.32
CA PRO A 53 8.14 -34.81 8.60
C PRO A 53 7.50 -34.43 7.26
N LEU A 54 6.86 -35.39 6.58
CA LEU A 54 6.18 -35.12 5.31
C LEU A 54 4.93 -34.25 5.50
N GLN A 55 4.16 -34.48 6.57
CA GLN A 55 2.99 -33.66 6.88
C GLN A 55 3.39 -32.27 7.34
N TYR A 56 4.48 -32.14 8.11
CA TYR A 56 5.04 -30.84 8.47
C TYR A 56 5.40 -30.03 7.22
N LYS A 57 6.06 -30.65 6.22
CA LYS A 57 6.41 -29.97 4.97
C LYS A 57 5.18 -29.43 4.25
N SER A 58 4.16 -30.26 4.04
CA SER A 58 2.93 -29.84 3.37
C SER A 58 2.18 -28.77 4.17
N GLY A 59 2.10 -28.91 5.49
CA GLY A 59 1.48 -27.93 6.36
C GLY A 59 2.21 -26.58 6.36
N ALA A 60 3.53 -26.57 6.33
CA ALA A 60 4.33 -25.34 6.25
C ALA A 60 4.16 -24.62 4.91
N ILE A 61 4.05 -25.37 3.81
CA ILE A 61 3.71 -24.81 2.49
C ILE A 61 2.31 -24.19 2.52
N ASN A 62 1.31 -24.91 3.04
CA ASN A 62 -0.06 -24.41 3.14
C ASN A 62 -0.14 -23.15 4.00
N ALA A 63 0.50 -23.12 5.16
CA ALA A 63 0.55 -21.93 6.01
C ALA A 63 1.16 -20.72 5.28
N THR A 64 2.18 -20.95 4.44
CA THR A 64 2.78 -19.90 3.61
C THR A 64 1.80 -19.39 2.55
N LEU A 65 1.08 -20.30 1.87
CA LEU A 65 0.05 -19.93 0.89
C LEU A 65 -1.09 -19.13 1.54
N ASP A 66 -1.51 -19.49 2.75
CA ASP A 66 -2.51 -18.73 3.50
C ASP A 66 -2.07 -17.28 3.74
N GLY A 67 -0.78 -17.06 4.01
CA GLY A 67 -0.22 -15.71 4.11
C GLY A 67 -0.31 -14.91 2.82
N PHE A 68 -0.03 -15.54 1.68
CA PHE A 68 -0.23 -14.89 0.37
C PHE A 68 -1.70 -14.57 0.12
N HIS A 69 -2.60 -15.53 0.36
CA HIS A 69 -4.04 -15.32 0.19
C HIS A 69 -4.56 -14.16 1.07
N ALA A 70 -4.12 -14.11 2.33
CA ALA A 70 -4.47 -13.02 3.25
C ALA A 70 -3.94 -11.67 2.75
N ALA A 71 -2.69 -11.60 2.30
CA ALA A 71 -2.12 -10.36 1.76
C ALA A 71 -2.84 -9.87 0.49
N PHE A 72 -3.25 -10.78 -0.40
CA PHE A 72 -4.08 -10.44 -1.56
C PHE A 72 -5.47 -9.94 -1.16
N ALA A 73 -6.12 -10.57 -0.19
CA ALA A 73 -7.41 -10.11 0.32
C ALA A 73 -7.32 -8.67 0.87
N ILE A 74 -6.28 -8.34 1.64
CA ILE A 74 -6.03 -6.97 2.12
C ILE A 74 -5.78 -6.00 0.96
N SER A 75 -5.03 -6.42 -0.07
CA SER A 75 -4.81 -5.60 -1.26
C SER A 75 -6.11 -5.28 -2.01
N ILE A 76 -7.04 -6.25 -2.09
CA ILE A 76 -8.38 -6.05 -2.66
C ILE A 76 -9.16 -5.03 -1.84
N VAL A 77 -9.11 -5.12 -0.50
CA VAL A 77 -9.76 -4.14 0.39
C VAL A 77 -9.19 -2.74 0.15
N PHE A 78 -7.87 -2.59 0.01
CA PHE A 78 -7.25 -1.30 -0.35
C PHE A 78 -7.70 -0.79 -1.71
N ALA A 79 -7.80 -1.67 -2.71
CA ALA A 79 -8.31 -1.30 -4.03
C ALA A 79 -9.77 -0.82 -3.95
N LEU A 80 -10.62 -1.48 -3.16
CA LEU A 80 -12.00 -1.06 -2.94
C LEU A 80 -12.08 0.30 -2.24
N ILE A 81 -11.26 0.53 -1.21
CA ILE A 81 -11.20 1.84 -0.52
C ILE A 81 -10.74 2.93 -1.51
N ALA A 82 -9.67 2.68 -2.26
CA ALA A 82 -9.17 3.62 -3.27
C ALA A 82 -10.22 3.90 -4.36
N LEU A 83 -10.96 2.87 -4.79
CA LEU A 83 -12.04 3.00 -5.75
C LEU A 83 -13.20 3.85 -5.21
N VAL A 84 -13.63 3.61 -3.97
CA VAL A 84 -14.68 4.41 -3.32
C VAL A 84 -14.24 5.87 -3.17
N LEU A 85 -13.00 6.11 -2.72
CA LEU A 85 -12.45 7.47 -2.60
C LEU A 85 -12.35 8.16 -3.97
N SER A 86 -12.06 7.41 -5.04
CA SER A 86 -12.02 7.94 -6.41
C SER A 86 -13.38 8.53 -6.84
N PHE A 87 -14.50 7.88 -6.49
CA PHE A 87 -15.83 8.41 -6.77
C PHE A 87 -16.18 9.67 -5.97
N PHE A 88 -15.59 9.83 -4.78
CA PHE A 88 -15.79 11.00 -3.91
C PHE A 88 -14.88 12.17 -4.26
N LEU A 89 -13.88 11.94 -5.12
CA LEU A 89 -13.01 12.98 -5.63
C LEU A 89 -13.82 13.89 -6.58
N LYS A 90 -14.37 14.99 -6.04
CA LYS A 90 -15.02 16.03 -6.84
C LYS A 90 -14.04 16.48 -7.92
N LYS A 91 -14.52 16.62 -9.17
CA LYS A 91 -13.73 17.14 -10.30
C LYS A 91 -13.13 18.50 -9.91
N GLY A 92 -11.89 18.48 -9.43
CA GLY A 92 -11.16 19.65 -8.98
C GLY A 92 -10.71 20.43 -10.21
N ASN A 93 -11.28 21.62 -10.37
CA ASN A 93 -11.00 22.57 -11.44
C ASN A 93 -9.50 22.65 -11.79
N ARG A 94 -9.18 22.39 -13.07
CA ARG A 94 -8.29 23.21 -13.90
C ARG A 94 -6.95 23.64 -13.28
N ALA A 95 -6.30 22.82 -12.45
CA ALA A 95 -4.97 23.17 -11.92
C ALA A 95 -3.92 23.39 -13.03
N CYS A 96 -4.19 22.86 -14.24
CA CYS A 96 -3.35 23.01 -15.43
C CYS A 96 -3.84 24.09 -16.42
N GLU A 97 -5.13 24.46 -16.46
CA GLU A 97 -5.66 25.36 -17.50
C GLU A 97 -5.31 26.84 -17.25
N ARG A 98 -4.86 27.23 -16.04
CA ARG A 98 -4.44 28.61 -15.72
C ARG A 98 -2.94 28.86 -16.00
N ALA A 99 -2.15 27.83 -16.29
CA ALA A 99 -0.72 28.00 -16.59
C ALA A 99 -0.49 28.35 -18.08
N GLU A 100 -1.40 27.98 -18.98
CA GLU A 100 -1.34 28.33 -20.41
C GLU A 100 -2.04 29.65 -20.73
N GLU A 101 -3.17 30.00 -20.11
CA GLU A 101 -3.87 31.27 -20.38
C GLU A 101 -3.11 32.53 -19.88
N VAL A 102 -2.13 32.38 -18.97
CA VAL A 102 -1.36 33.51 -18.42
C VAL A 102 -0.04 33.75 -19.18
N ASN A 103 0.30 32.90 -20.15
CA ASN A 103 1.48 33.04 -21.03
C ASN A 103 1.12 33.23 -22.51
N GLY A 104 -0.15 33.54 -22.82
CA GLY A 104 -0.63 33.97 -24.13
C GLY A 104 -0.87 35.47 -24.19
#